data_AF-A0A7V0T8F3-F1
#
_entry.id   AF-A0A7V0T8F3-F1
#
_cell.length_a   1.000
_cell.length_b   1.000
_cell.length_c   1.000
_cell.angle_alpha   90.00
_cell.angle_beta   90.00
_cell.angle_gamma   90.00
#
_symmetry.space_group_name_H-M   'P 1'
#
loop_
_entity.id
_entity.type
_entity.pdbx_description
1 polymer ?
#
loop_
_entity_poly.entity_id
_entity_poly.type
_entity_poly.pdbx_seq_one_letter_code
_entity_poly.pdbx_strand_id
1 'polypeptide(L)'
;MLEKREIPRHLLIRLSVASPAYVSTDLMTWNSGMDFRGSAEFPAVILGTVPGIDISTFKFENALPLGGVYSGVSVFGTLSRPLFPGKLTGGLGLVGISAGGFLQQSYDFTFAERFALSVDFRLTFTSNMMGDDEVERGFNSWFDLGISPGVILIK
;
A
#
# COMPACT_ATOMS: atom_id res chain seq x y z
N MET A 1 2.82 -14.70 -28.85
CA MET A 1 1.41 -14.97 -28.54
C MET A 1 1.25 -14.78 -27.05
N LEU A 2 0.78 -13.61 -26.59
CA LEU A 2 0.63 -13.33 -25.16
C LEU A 2 -0.60 -14.10 -24.66
N GLU A 3 -0.37 -15.11 -23.83
CA GLU A 3 -1.41 -15.84 -23.14
C GLU A 3 -2.26 -14.84 -22.35
N LYS A 4 -3.52 -14.68 -22.78
CA LYS A 4 -4.48 -13.76 -22.18
C LYS A 4 -4.91 -14.37 -20.85
N ARG A 5 -4.08 -14.21 -19.81
CA ARG A 5 -4.38 -14.73 -18.47
C ARG A 5 -5.68 -14.06 -17.99
N GLU A 6 -6.68 -14.88 -17.68
CA GLU A 6 -7.97 -14.40 -17.20
C GLU A 6 -7.78 -13.58 -15.93
N ILE A 7 -8.50 -12.45 -15.84
CA ILE A 7 -8.49 -11.64 -14.63
C ILE A 7 -9.25 -12.43 -13.57
N PRO A 8 -8.62 -12.77 -12.43
CA PRO A 8 -9.22 -13.65 -11.44
C PRO A 8 -10.52 -13.04 -10.89
N ARG A 9 -11.59 -13.84 -10.85
CA ARG A 9 -12.90 -13.48 -10.27
C ARG A 9 -13.04 -13.97 -8.84
N HIS A 10 -11.99 -13.83 -8.04
CA HIS A 10 -11.95 -14.29 -6.66
C HIS A 10 -11.83 -13.12 -5.70
N LEU A 11 -12.33 -13.29 -4.47
CA LEU A 11 -12.04 -12.37 -3.38
C LEU A 11 -10.65 -12.70 -2.82
N LEU A 12 -9.70 -11.78 -2.89
CA LEU A 12 -8.38 -11.96 -2.27
C LEU A 12 -8.25 -11.02 -1.08
N ILE A 13 -8.03 -11.59 0.10
CA ILE A 13 -7.77 -10.84 1.33
C ILE A 13 -6.31 -11.00 1.70
N ARG A 14 -5.62 -9.89 2.01
CA ARG A 14 -4.22 -9.88 2.44
C ARG A 14 -4.02 -9.11 3.72
N LEU A 15 -3.10 -9.61 4.53
CA LEU A 15 -2.55 -8.92 5.69
C LEU A 15 -1.05 -8.80 5.48
N SER A 16 -0.52 -7.60 5.59
CA SER A 16 0.87 -7.30 5.27
C SER A 16 1.56 -6.61 6.41
N VAL A 17 2.85 -6.89 6.51
CA VAL A 17 3.80 -6.06 7.26
C VAL A 17 4.73 -5.41 6.24
N ALA A 18 5.02 -4.14 6.45
CA ALA A 18 5.91 -3.37 5.59
C ALA A 18 6.88 -2.55 6.42
N SER A 19 8.06 -2.35 5.86
CA SER A 19 9.08 -1.47 6.42
C SER A 19 9.22 -0.28 5.47
N PRO A 20 8.82 0.92 5.87
CA PRO A 20 9.12 2.13 5.11
C PRO A 20 10.63 2.34 5.04
N ALA A 21 11.12 2.52 3.81
CA ALA A 21 12.51 2.75 3.46
C ALA A 21 12.55 3.78 2.33
N TYR A 22 13.49 4.72 2.39
CA TYR A 22 13.59 5.85 1.44
C TYR A 22 12.38 6.79 1.50
N VAL A 23 12.65 7.99 2.01
CA VAL A 23 11.63 8.99 2.36
C VAL A 23 11.98 10.33 1.71
N SER A 24 10.99 11.21 1.53
CA SER A 24 11.21 12.58 1.05
C SER A 24 12.17 13.36 1.94
N THR A 25 12.72 14.47 1.44
CA THR A 25 13.67 15.32 2.18
C THR A 25 13.13 15.74 3.55
N ASP A 26 11.83 16.02 3.65
CA ASP A 26 11.16 16.39 4.89
C ASP A 26 11.09 15.25 5.92
N LEU A 27 11.09 14.00 5.44
CA LEU A 27 11.05 12.78 6.24
C LEU A 27 12.45 12.18 6.50
N MET A 28 13.53 12.69 5.88
CA MET A 28 14.87 12.09 6.01
C MET A 28 15.43 12.07 7.44
N THR A 29 14.96 12.98 8.30
CA THR A 29 15.31 13.02 9.73
C THR A 29 14.36 12.20 10.60
N TRP A 30 13.39 11.52 9.99
CA TRP A 30 12.37 10.75 10.67
C TRP A 30 12.65 9.25 10.56
N ASN A 31 12.64 8.58 11.69
CA ASN A 31 12.71 7.12 11.77
C ASN A 31 11.34 6.54 11.47
N SER A 32 11.29 5.51 10.63
CA SER A 32 10.07 4.79 10.30
C SER A 32 9.78 3.67 11.31
N GLY A 33 8.51 3.53 11.67
CA GLY A 33 7.98 2.35 12.33
C GLY A 33 7.59 1.27 11.33
N MET A 34 7.21 0.09 11.84
CA MET A 34 6.62 -0.96 11.03
C MET A 34 5.17 -0.62 10.67
N ASP A 35 4.82 -0.81 9.40
CA ASP A 35 3.49 -0.55 8.87
C ASP A 35 2.70 -1.86 8.75
N PHE A 36 1.45 -1.85 9.20
CA PHE A 36 0.50 -2.94 8.99
C PHE A 36 -0.49 -2.55 7.90
N ARG A 37 -0.88 -3.52 7.07
CA ARG A 37 -1.82 -3.30 5.98
C ARG A 37 -2.82 -4.45 5.86
N GLY A 38 -4.08 -4.10 5.70
CA GLY A 38 -5.14 -5.02 5.29
C GLY A 38 -5.65 -4.59 3.92
N SER A 39 -5.76 -5.52 2.98
CA SER A 39 -6.34 -5.25 1.67
C SER A 39 -7.31 -6.33 1.24
N ALA A 40 -8.32 -5.93 0.46
CA ALA A 40 -9.27 -6.84 -0.17
C ALA A 40 -9.44 -6.46 -1.65
N GLU A 41 -9.19 -7.41 -2.55
CA GLU A 41 -9.51 -7.31 -3.97
C GLU A 41 -10.83 -8.03 -4.22
N PHE A 42 -11.83 -7.33 -4.76
CA PHE A 42 -13.17 -7.87 -4.95
C PHE A 42 -13.25 -8.76 -6.19
N PRO A 43 -14.19 -9.72 -6.25
CA PRO A 43 -14.40 -10.60 -7.40
C PRO A 43 -15.12 -9.88 -8.56
N ALA A 44 -14.60 -8.74 -8.98
CA ALA A 44 -15.16 -7.91 -10.04
C ALA A 44 -14.05 -7.43 -10.98
N VAL A 45 -14.41 -7.13 -12.23
CA VAL A 45 -13.49 -6.56 -13.21
C VAL A 45 -14.13 -5.35 -13.84
N ILE A 46 -13.46 -4.21 -13.73
CA ILE A 46 -13.89 -2.93 -14.31
C ILE A 46 -12.77 -2.44 -15.21
N LEU A 47 -13.07 -2.31 -16.51
CA LEU A 47 -12.11 -1.82 -17.51
C LEU A 47 -10.75 -2.55 -17.49
N GLY A 48 -10.76 -3.85 -17.23
CA GLY A 48 -9.55 -4.68 -17.15
C GLY A 48 -8.74 -4.53 -15.85
N THR A 49 -9.32 -3.92 -14.83
CA THR A 49 -8.75 -3.79 -13.48
C THR A 49 -9.67 -4.44 -12.44
N VAL A 50 -9.10 -4.85 -11.31
CA VAL A 50 -9.81 -5.44 -10.17
C VAL A 50 -9.95 -4.37 -9.10
N PRO A 51 -11.16 -3.94 -8.74
CA PRO A 51 -11.36 -2.96 -7.68
C PRO A 51 -11.14 -3.59 -6.30
N GLY A 52 -10.71 -2.77 -5.36
CA GLY A 52 -10.48 -3.19 -4.00
C GLY A 52 -10.48 -2.05 -2.99
N ILE A 53 -10.15 -2.41 -1.76
CA ILE A 53 -9.92 -1.50 -0.65
C ILE A 53 -8.61 -1.85 0.06
N ASP A 54 -7.90 -0.84 0.53
CA ASP A 54 -6.65 -0.97 1.28
C ASP A 54 -6.72 -0.07 2.51
N ILE A 55 -6.41 -0.62 3.69
CA ILE A 55 -6.29 0.09 4.94
C ILE A 55 -4.90 -0.18 5.47
N SER A 56 -4.15 0.87 5.81
CA SER A 56 -2.80 0.71 6.34
C SER A 56 -2.54 1.65 7.51
N THR A 57 -1.61 1.30 8.38
CA THR A 57 -1.04 2.23 9.36
C THR A 57 0.23 2.84 8.79
N PHE A 58 0.61 4.01 9.31
CA PHE A 58 1.95 4.57 9.11
C PHE A 58 2.43 5.21 10.40
N LYS A 59 3.75 5.21 10.62
CA LYS A 59 4.37 5.91 11.74
C LYS A 59 5.78 6.38 11.40
N PHE A 60 6.03 7.66 11.65
CA PHE A 60 7.31 8.33 11.53
C PHE A 60 7.57 9.13 12.80
N GLU A 61 8.75 8.99 13.39
CA GLU A 61 9.19 9.73 14.58
C GLU A 61 10.44 10.54 14.22
N ASN A 62 10.41 11.86 14.44
CA ASN A 62 11.59 12.68 14.12
C ASN A 62 12.74 12.41 15.10
N ALA A 63 13.96 12.27 14.59
CA ALA A 63 15.16 12.07 15.41
C ALA A 63 15.75 13.38 15.98
N LEU A 64 15.25 14.54 15.56
CA LEU A 64 15.69 15.86 16.03
C LEU A 64 14.84 16.36 17.22
N PRO A 65 15.39 17.24 18.09
CA PRO A 65 14.69 17.74 19.28
C PRO A 65 13.41 18.54 18.99
N LEU A 66 13.26 19.02 17.75
CA LEU A 66 12.16 19.86 17.27
C LEU A 66 11.37 19.14 16.17
N GLY A 67 11.05 17.87 16.38
CA GLY A 67 10.25 17.12 15.44
C GLY A 67 9.33 16.14 16.14
N GLY A 68 8.06 16.24 15.78
CA GLY A 68 7.01 15.45 16.37
C GLY A 68 6.95 13.99 15.91
N VAL A 69 5.77 13.41 16.08
CA VAL A 69 5.37 12.11 15.58
C VAL A 69 4.31 12.31 14.49
N TYR A 70 4.54 11.72 13.32
CA TYR A 70 3.58 11.67 12.23
C TYR A 70 3.11 10.23 12.09
N SER A 71 1.87 9.97 12.50
CA SER A 71 1.32 8.62 12.49
C SER A 71 -0.17 8.63 12.24
N GLY A 72 -0.71 7.52 11.77
CA GLY A 72 -2.14 7.40 11.59
C GLY A 72 -2.54 6.17 10.78
N VAL A 73 -3.76 6.26 10.25
CA VAL A 73 -4.36 5.26 9.37
C VAL A 73 -4.57 5.89 8.01
N SER A 74 -4.30 5.11 6.97
CA SER A 74 -4.61 5.42 5.59
C SER A 74 -5.72 4.50 5.10
N VAL A 75 -6.59 5.03 4.25
CA VAL A 75 -7.68 4.28 3.62
C VAL A 75 -7.72 4.64 2.15
N PHE A 76 -7.69 3.63 1.28
CA PHE A 76 -7.66 3.79 -0.16
C PHE A 76 -8.70 2.92 -0.85
N GLY A 77 -9.36 3.48 -1.87
CA GLY A 77 -9.95 2.68 -2.94
C GLY A 77 -8.85 2.29 -3.93
N THR A 78 -8.83 1.03 -4.37
CA THR A 78 -7.73 0.50 -5.19
C THR A 78 -8.20 -0.08 -6.51
N LEU A 79 -7.30 -0.06 -7.49
CA LEU A 79 -7.43 -0.75 -8.77
C LEU A 79 -6.16 -1.56 -9.02
N SER A 80 -6.32 -2.87 -9.22
CA SER A 80 -5.23 -3.79 -9.51
C SER A 80 -5.28 -4.29 -10.94
N ARG A 81 -4.13 -4.43 -11.60
CA ARG A 81 -4.02 -5.03 -12.93
C ARG A 81 -2.87 -6.03 -13.00
N PRO A 82 -3.07 -7.22 -13.58
CA PRO A 82 -1.96 -8.11 -13.93
C PRO A 82 -0.99 -7.40 -14.89
N LEU A 83 0.29 -7.34 -14.51
CA LEU A 83 1.36 -6.75 -15.33
C LEU A 83 2.60 -7.63 -15.16
N PHE A 84 2.94 -8.40 -16.19
CA PHE A 84 3.96 -9.44 -16.07
C PHE A 84 5.39 -8.86 -15.97
N PRO A 85 6.23 -9.36 -15.04
CA PRO A 85 5.90 -10.29 -13.95
C PRO A 85 5.17 -9.58 -12.80
N GLY A 86 4.09 -10.18 -12.30
CA GLY A 86 3.36 -9.70 -11.12
C GLY A 86 2.07 -8.93 -11.38
N LYS A 87 1.77 -7.99 -10.47
CA LYS A 87 0.54 -7.20 -10.41
C LYS A 87 0.86 -5.77 -10.02
N LEU A 88 0.33 -4.82 -10.77
CA LEU A 88 0.39 -3.40 -10.45
C LEU A 88 -0.91 -2.99 -9.75
N THR A 89 -0.80 -2.33 -8.61
CA THR A 89 -1.95 -1.83 -7.83
C THR A 89 -1.77 -0.35 -7.58
N GLY A 90 -2.77 0.45 -7.93
CA GLY A 90 -2.83 1.87 -7.58
C GLY A 90 -3.95 2.12 -6.59
N GLY A 91 -3.74 3.04 -5.66
CA GLY A 91 -4.75 3.46 -4.69
C GLY A 91 -4.83 4.98 -4.57
N LEU A 92 -6.04 5.49 -4.38
CA LEU A 92 -6.31 6.89 -4.05
C LEU A 92 -7.24 6.95 -2.84
N GLY A 93 -7.03 7.96 -1.98
CA GLY A 93 -7.81 8.09 -0.76
C GLY A 93 -7.14 9.03 0.23
N LEU A 94 -7.12 8.61 1.49
CA LEU A 94 -6.64 9.41 2.59
C LEU A 94 -5.44 8.77 3.26
N VAL A 95 -4.48 9.60 3.64
CA VAL A 95 -3.34 9.29 4.51
C VAL A 95 -3.50 10.16 5.74
N GLY A 96 -3.94 9.56 6.85
CA GLY A 96 -4.49 10.33 7.96
C GLY A 96 -5.71 11.11 7.49
N ILE A 97 -5.65 12.43 7.58
CA ILE A 97 -6.72 13.33 7.09
C ILE A 97 -6.40 13.96 5.72
N SER A 98 -5.22 13.72 5.19
CA SER A 98 -4.74 14.35 3.96
C SER A 98 -5.05 13.51 2.73
N ALA A 99 -5.33 14.15 1.60
CA ALA A 99 -5.47 13.44 0.33
C ALA A 99 -4.14 12.80 -0.07
N GLY A 100 -4.18 11.55 -0.50
CA GLY A 100 -2.98 10.80 -0.86
C GLY A 100 -3.29 9.59 -1.75
N GLY A 101 -2.25 8.81 -2.00
CA GLY A 101 -2.35 7.62 -2.82
C GLY A 101 -1.10 6.77 -2.74
N PHE A 102 -1.13 5.67 -3.48
CA PHE A 102 0.03 4.82 -3.64
C PHE A 102 0.09 4.18 -5.03
N LEU A 103 1.29 3.76 -5.39
CA LEU A 103 1.56 2.83 -6.48
C LEU A 103 2.34 1.63 -5.92
N GLN A 104 1.88 0.42 -6.21
CA GLN A 104 2.47 -0.81 -5.70
C GLN A 104 2.69 -1.82 -6.82
N GLN A 105 3.89 -2.37 -6.88
CA GLN A 105 4.20 -3.56 -7.66
C GLN A 105 4.29 -4.77 -6.73
N SER A 106 3.54 -5.82 -7.05
CA SER A 106 3.44 -7.06 -6.28
C SER A 106 3.88 -8.27 -7.09
N TYR A 107 4.55 -9.21 -6.44
CA TYR A 107 4.92 -10.51 -7.00
C TYR A 107 4.27 -11.62 -6.18
N ASP A 108 3.26 -12.28 -6.75
CA ASP A 108 2.41 -13.24 -6.06
C ASP A 108 2.87 -14.69 -6.30
N PHE A 109 3.01 -15.46 -5.24
CA PHE A 109 3.23 -16.91 -5.23
C PHE A 109 2.01 -17.60 -4.63
N THR A 110 1.33 -18.44 -5.40
CA THR A 110 0.12 -19.14 -4.92
C THR A 110 0.44 -20.60 -4.58
N PHE A 111 -0.01 -21.05 -3.41
CA PHE A 111 0.14 -22.40 -2.90
C PHE A 111 -1.23 -23.00 -2.57
N ALA A 112 -1.40 -24.30 -2.85
CA ALA A 112 -2.64 -25.05 -2.63
C ALA A 112 -3.90 -24.38 -3.21
N GLU A 113 -3.76 -23.61 -4.30
CA GLU A 113 -4.82 -22.85 -4.99
C GLU A 113 -5.59 -21.84 -4.12
N ARG A 114 -5.16 -21.60 -2.86
CA ARG A 114 -5.92 -20.81 -1.88
C ARG A 114 -5.07 -19.83 -1.09
N PHE A 115 -3.79 -20.10 -0.92
CA PHE A 115 -2.89 -19.25 -0.16
C PHE A 115 -2.01 -18.47 -1.13
N ALA A 116 -1.95 -17.16 -0.96
CA ALA A 116 -1.06 -16.28 -1.70
C ALA A 116 0.01 -15.75 -0.76
N LEU A 117 1.25 -15.70 -1.22
CA LEU A 117 2.32 -14.94 -0.59
C LEU A 117 2.82 -13.91 -1.60
N SER A 118 2.80 -12.64 -1.23
CA SER A 118 3.25 -11.56 -2.09
C SER A 118 4.47 -10.85 -1.51
N VAL A 119 5.40 -10.46 -2.38
CA VAL A 119 6.41 -9.44 -2.08
C VAL A 119 5.98 -8.15 -2.77
N ASP A 120 5.89 -7.07 -2.00
CA ASP A 120 5.29 -5.81 -2.41
C ASP A 120 6.29 -4.66 -2.31
N PHE A 121 6.41 -3.90 -3.39
CA PHE A 121 7.16 -2.65 -3.44
C PHE A 121 6.15 -1.51 -3.63
N ARG A 122 6.01 -0.62 -2.65
CA ARG A 122 5.02 0.46 -2.68
C ARG A 122 5.70 1.82 -2.55
N LEU A 123 5.25 2.77 -3.36
CA LEU A 123 5.46 4.19 -3.16
C LEU A 123 4.15 4.80 -2.68
N THR A 124 4.14 5.35 -1.47
CA THR A 124 3.02 6.08 -0.89
C THR A 124 3.29 7.57 -0.94
N PHE A 125 2.27 8.38 -1.21
CA PHE A 125 2.36 9.83 -1.24
C PHE A 125 1.14 10.50 -0.61
N THR A 126 1.34 11.67 -0.05
CA THR A 126 0.32 12.51 0.58
C THR A 126 0.53 13.97 0.18
N SER A 127 -0.57 14.71 0.03
CA SER A 127 -0.58 16.14 -0.28
C SER A 127 -0.08 17.00 0.88
N ASN A 128 -0.29 16.54 2.11
CA ASN A 128 0.13 17.23 3.33
C ASN A 128 0.46 16.20 4.41
N MET A 129 1.48 16.52 5.21
CA MET A 129 1.90 15.80 6.40
C MET A 129 1.80 16.77 7.58
N MET A 130 0.95 16.42 8.54
CA MET A 130 0.80 17.17 9.78
C MET A 130 1.13 16.24 10.94
N GLY A 131 2.27 16.49 11.58
CA GLY A 131 2.66 15.79 12.80
C GLY A 131 1.84 16.28 14.01
N ASP A 132 2.09 15.69 15.16
CA ASP A 132 1.57 16.18 16.46
C ASP A 132 2.14 17.56 16.87
N ASP A 133 3.17 18.04 16.18
CA ASP A 133 3.71 19.39 16.30
C ASP A 133 2.89 20.45 15.56
N GLU A 134 1.78 20.05 14.91
CA GLU A 134 0.85 20.90 14.15
C GLU A 134 1.52 21.70 13.01
N VAL A 135 2.75 21.32 12.62
CA VAL A 135 3.44 21.94 11.51
C VAL A 135 3.07 21.22 10.22
N GLU A 136 2.38 21.92 9.34
CA GLU A 136 2.11 21.47 7.98
C GLU A 136 3.40 21.36 7.18
N ARG A 137 3.63 20.19 6.61
CA ARG A 137 4.74 19.87 5.71
C ARG A 137 4.07 19.34 4.45
N GLY A 138 4.20 20.05 3.32
CA GLY A 138 3.39 19.83 2.11
C GLY A 138 3.47 18.43 1.49
N PHE A 139 3.74 18.36 0.18
CA PHE A 139 3.76 17.05 -0.49
C PHE A 139 4.87 16.16 0.09
N ASN A 140 4.49 14.96 0.52
CA ASN A 140 5.38 14.00 1.14
C ASN A 140 5.20 12.60 0.58
N SER A 141 6.27 11.81 0.57
CA SER A 141 6.24 10.46 0.03
C SER A 141 7.26 9.56 0.71
N TRP A 142 6.95 8.28 0.77
CA TRP A 142 7.86 7.24 1.22
C TRP A 142 7.68 5.98 0.41
N PHE A 143 8.75 5.22 0.31
CA PHE A 143 8.73 3.89 -0.26
C PHE A 143 8.69 2.86 0.86
N ASP A 144 8.06 1.71 0.63
CA ASP A 144 8.01 0.60 1.58
C ASP A 144 8.17 -0.73 0.86
N LEU A 145 8.87 -1.65 1.53
CA LEU A 145 8.96 -3.06 1.15
C LEU A 145 8.09 -3.86 2.10
N GLY A 146 7.17 -4.64 1.54
CA GLY A 146 6.21 -5.44 2.29
C GLY A 146 6.20 -6.92 1.92
N ILE A 147 5.76 -7.74 2.87
CA ILE A 147 5.42 -9.14 2.66
C ILE A 147 3.96 -9.33 3.04
N SER A 148 3.19 -9.97 2.17
CA SER A 148 1.74 -10.08 2.29
C SER A 148 1.26 -11.52 2.10
N PRO A 149 1.10 -12.29 3.17
CA PRO A 149 0.25 -13.48 3.12
C PRO A 149 -1.21 -13.09 2.82
N GLY A 150 -1.89 -13.96 2.09
CA GLY A 150 -3.28 -13.77 1.72
C GLY A 150 -4.02 -15.07 1.47
N VAL A 151 -5.35 -14.95 1.49
CA VAL A 151 -6.27 -16.05 1.25
C VAL A 151 -7.19 -15.68 0.08
N ILE A 152 -7.29 -16.60 -0.86
CA ILE A 152 -8.21 -16.54 -1.99
C ILE A 152 -9.50 -17.24 -1.57
N LEU A 153 -10.58 -16.46 -1.53
CA LEU A 153 -11.91 -16.90 -1.19
C LEU A 153 -12.78 -16.86 -2.47
N ILE A 154 -13.46 -17.97 -2.74
CA ILE A 154 -14.40 -18.16 -3.86
C ILE A 154 -13.69 -18.42 -5.20
N LYS A 155 -14.21 -19.38 -5.97
CA LYS A 155 -13.81 -19.71 -7.35
C LYS A 155 -14.98 -19.48 -8.28
#